data_AF-A0A3D2CB12-F1
#
_entry.id   AF-A0A3D2CB12-F1
#
_cell.length_a   1.000
_cell.length_b   1.000
_cell.length_c   1.000
_cell.angle_alpha   90.00
_cell.angle_beta   90.00
_cell.angle_gamma   90.00
#
_symmetry.space_group_name_H-M   'P 1'
#
loop_
_entity.id
_entity.type
_entity.pdbx_description
1 polymer ?
#
loop_
_entity_poly.entity_id
_entity_poly.type
_entity_poly.pdbx_seq_one_letter_code
_entity_poly.pdbx_strand_id
1 'polypeptide(L)'
;MVTSLRRVAPGIEPDRIPSVAVRTFVYTRFVVAWLEHSDATGSIIDSLPLDPTIRAFLRGLERLTDHEPFASTDHRLQTLTRAAAPQLASKPDPVVYLFDRYEAALDQDSRHHRGVFYTPTVVVDAVVGSVDRRLRERFDLPLGLADRTTPHARTPRMNGTAEAQDTSTPFVCILDPAAGTGAFLLGVLRRVRATLFASFEPTHTPTQIDQWAAFL
;
A
#
# COMPACT_ATOMS: atom_id res chain seq x y z
N MET A 1 -8.03 1.10 22.03
CA MET A 1 -6.76 1.46 21.37
C MET A 1 -5.65 0.45 21.68
N VAL A 2 -5.15 0.35 22.92
CA VAL A 2 -4.00 -0.51 23.30
C VAL A 2 -4.22 -1.99 22.94
N THR A 3 -5.40 -2.53 23.21
CA THR A 3 -5.77 -3.92 22.86
C THR A 3 -5.72 -4.17 21.35
N SER A 4 -6.11 -3.19 20.53
CA SER A 4 -6.03 -3.30 19.07
C SER A 4 -4.58 -3.24 18.60
N LEU A 5 -3.78 -2.34 19.17
CA LEU A 5 -2.35 -2.23 18.84
C LEU A 5 -1.58 -3.52 19.15
N ARG A 6 -1.86 -4.17 20.30
CA ARG A 6 -1.24 -5.45 20.66
C ARG A 6 -1.65 -6.62 19.76
N ARG A 7 -2.77 -6.53 19.04
CA ARG A 7 -3.13 -7.52 18.00
C ARG A 7 -2.34 -7.31 16.71
N VAL A 8 -2.05 -6.05 16.35
CA VAL A 8 -1.26 -5.70 15.16
C VAL A 8 0.24 -5.91 15.39
N ALA A 9 0.73 -5.61 16.59
CA ALA A 9 2.11 -5.76 17.00
C ALA A 9 2.20 -6.60 18.28
N PRO A 10 2.01 -7.93 18.19
CA PRO A 10 2.15 -8.83 19.33
C PRO A 10 3.61 -8.81 19.81
N GLY A 11 3.83 -8.25 21.00
CA GLY A 11 5.18 -8.07 21.58
C GLY A 11 5.64 -6.62 21.70
N ILE A 12 4.82 -5.63 21.33
CA ILE A 12 5.18 -4.23 21.54
C ILE A 12 5.41 -3.91 23.03
N GLU A 13 6.57 -3.33 23.33
CA GLU A 13 6.95 -2.92 24.68
C GLU A 13 6.06 -1.75 25.13
N PRO A 14 5.61 -1.71 26.41
CA PRO A 14 4.65 -0.69 26.87
C PRO A 14 5.09 0.76 26.66
N ASP A 15 6.39 1.04 26.81
CA ASP A 15 7.01 2.35 26.62
C ASP A 15 7.07 2.79 25.14
N ARG A 16 6.96 1.85 24.19
CA ARG A 16 6.94 2.12 22.75
C ARG A 16 5.54 2.48 22.24
N ILE A 17 4.49 2.14 22.99
CA ILE A 17 3.09 2.38 22.61
C ILE A 17 2.80 3.86 22.33
N PRO A 18 3.20 4.84 23.18
CA PRO A 18 2.95 6.26 22.91
C PRO A 18 3.60 6.73 21.61
N SER A 19 4.85 6.31 21.36
CA SER A 19 5.55 6.66 20.13
C SER A 19 4.82 6.12 18.90
N VAL A 20 4.43 4.84 18.90
CA VAL A 20 3.68 4.26 17.77
C VAL A 20 2.34 4.96 17.57
N ALA A 21 1.60 5.23 18.65
CA ALA A 21 0.33 5.94 18.60
C ALA A 21 0.48 7.35 17.97
N VAL A 22 1.45 8.13 18.43
CA VAL A 22 1.69 9.49 17.92
C VAL A 22 2.12 9.46 16.45
N ARG A 23 3.05 8.58 16.07
CA ARG A 23 3.48 8.45 14.67
C ARG A 23 2.31 8.08 13.78
N THR A 24 1.57 7.02 14.12
CA THR A 24 0.41 6.60 13.32
C THR A 24 -0.59 7.72 13.20
N PHE A 25 -0.88 8.44 14.29
CA PHE A 25 -1.83 9.55 14.25
C PHE A 25 -1.40 10.68 13.31
N VAL A 26 -0.14 11.12 13.39
CA VAL A 26 0.42 12.16 12.52
C VAL A 26 0.42 11.73 11.06
N TYR A 27 0.90 10.52 10.76
CA TYR A 27 0.89 9.99 9.39
C TYR A 27 -0.52 9.85 8.84
N THR A 28 -1.47 9.37 9.65
CA THR A 28 -2.86 9.27 9.22
C THR A 28 -3.42 10.65 8.89
N ARG A 29 -3.27 11.67 9.74
CA ARG A 29 -3.72 13.05 9.44
C ARG A 29 -3.09 13.60 8.17
N PHE A 30 -1.81 13.31 7.92
CA PHE A 30 -1.16 13.65 6.67
C PHE A 30 -1.74 12.96 5.45
N VAL A 31 -1.84 11.64 5.50
CA VAL A 31 -2.39 10.86 4.38
C VAL A 31 -3.82 11.30 4.09
N VAL A 32 -4.62 11.54 5.14
CA VAL A 32 -5.98 12.10 5.02
C VAL A 32 -5.93 13.44 4.30
N ALA A 33 -5.17 14.41 4.81
CA ALA A 33 -5.11 15.75 4.20
C ALA A 33 -4.59 15.70 2.76
N TRP A 34 -3.60 14.84 2.47
CA TRP A 34 -3.05 14.65 1.12
C TRP A 34 -4.08 14.08 0.16
N LEU A 35 -4.82 13.04 0.58
CA LEU A 35 -5.88 12.43 -0.23
C LEU A 35 -7.11 13.36 -0.37
N GLU A 36 -7.45 14.14 0.66
CA GLU A 36 -8.52 15.15 0.65
C GLU A 36 -8.19 16.40 -0.19
N HIS A 37 -7.03 16.47 -0.86
CA HIS A 37 -6.87 17.36 -2.03
C HIS A 37 -7.72 16.89 -3.24
N SER A 38 -8.47 15.79 -3.08
CA SER A 38 -9.58 15.35 -3.94
C SER A 38 -10.88 15.31 -3.11
N ASP A 39 -11.57 16.43 -2.98
CA ASP A 39 -12.96 16.66 -2.55
C ASP A 39 -13.73 15.51 -1.84
N ALA A 40 -13.42 15.17 -0.59
CA ALA A 40 -14.30 14.31 0.22
C ALA A 40 -14.34 14.73 1.70
N THR A 41 -15.51 15.17 2.16
CA THR A 41 -15.77 15.78 3.48
C THR A 41 -16.05 14.76 4.60
N GLY A 42 -15.47 13.55 4.52
CA GLY A 42 -15.73 12.44 5.46
C GLY A 42 -14.45 11.86 6.04
N SER A 43 -14.54 11.08 7.13
CA SER A 43 -13.38 10.33 7.63
C SER A 43 -12.94 9.33 6.57
N ILE A 44 -11.85 9.64 5.87
CA ILE A 44 -11.26 8.77 4.84
C ILE A 44 -10.93 7.37 5.39
N ILE A 45 -10.78 7.23 6.71
CA ILE A 45 -10.54 5.95 7.37
C ILE A 45 -11.64 4.92 7.05
N ASP A 46 -12.88 5.38 6.85
CA ASP A 46 -14.00 4.51 6.49
C ASP A 46 -14.00 4.12 5.01
N SER A 47 -13.45 4.96 4.13
CA SER A 47 -13.32 4.68 2.70
C SER A 47 -12.05 3.89 2.35
N LEU A 48 -11.06 3.87 3.24
CA LEU A 48 -9.84 3.09 3.03
C LEU A 48 -10.09 1.58 3.24
N PRO A 49 -9.47 0.71 2.40
CA PRO A 49 -9.57 -0.75 2.51
C PRO A 49 -8.69 -1.29 3.64
N LEU A 50 -8.94 -0.83 4.87
CA LEU A 50 -8.17 -1.21 6.05
C LEU A 50 -8.76 -2.45 6.72
N ASP A 51 -7.89 -3.31 7.26
CA ASP A 51 -8.27 -4.40 8.15
C ASP A 51 -9.09 -3.88 9.35
N PRO A 52 -10.15 -4.60 9.81
CA PRO A 52 -10.97 -4.17 10.94
C PRO A 52 -10.18 -3.83 12.22
N THR A 53 -9.06 -4.52 12.47
CA THR A 53 -8.19 -4.28 13.63
C THR A 53 -7.46 -2.95 13.50
N ILE A 54 -6.92 -2.65 12.33
CA ILE A 54 -6.25 -1.38 12.03
C ILE A 54 -7.27 -0.24 12.09
N ARG A 55 -8.44 -0.41 11.48
CA ARG A 55 -9.53 0.57 11.54
C ARG A 55 -9.94 0.85 13.00
N ALA A 56 -10.12 -0.19 13.81
CA ALA A 56 -10.45 -0.03 15.23
C ALA A 56 -9.33 0.66 16.03
N PHE A 57 -8.07 0.44 15.68
CA PHE A 57 -6.94 1.15 16.27
C PHE A 57 -6.98 2.65 15.93
N LEU A 58 -7.14 3.00 14.65
CA LEU A 58 -7.21 4.39 14.20
C LEU A 58 -8.42 5.13 14.79
N ARG A 59 -9.59 4.50 14.84
CA ARG A 59 -10.76 5.06 15.56
C ARG A 59 -10.49 5.28 17.04
N GLY A 60 -9.70 4.40 17.65
CA GLY A 60 -9.25 4.57 19.03
C GLY A 60 -8.37 5.79 19.21
N LEU A 61 -7.53 6.13 18.23
CA LEU A 61 -6.72 7.35 18.23
C LEU A 61 -7.56 8.60 18.00
N GLU A 62 -8.50 8.58 17.05
CA GLU A 62 -9.42 9.72 16.82
C GLU A 62 -10.17 10.10 18.10
N ARG A 63 -10.69 9.12 18.86
CA ARG A 63 -11.39 9.38 20.13
C ARG A 63 -10.52 10.03 21.20
N LEU A 64 -9.20 9.83 21.17
CA LEU A 64 -8.32 10.53 22.10
C LEU A 64 -8.30 12.03 21.84
N THR A 65 -8.56 12.44 20.60
CA THR A 65 -8.57 13.85 20.18
C THR A 65 -9.89 14.56 20.44
N ASP A 66 -10.92 13.86 20.93
CA ASP A 66 -12.17 14.47 21.37
C ASP A 66 -12.03 15.21 22.73
N HIS A 67 -10.89 15.04 23.40
CA HIS A 67 -10.64 15.58 24.74
C HIS A 67 -9.33 16.39 24.80
N GLU A 68 -9.30 17.43 25.62
CA GLU A 68 -8.08 18.20 25.88
C GLU A 68 -7.04 17.38 26.68
N PRO A 69 -5.72 17.59 26.47
CA PRO A 69 -5.10 18.60 25.59
C PRO A 69 -4.97 18.17 24.12
N PHE A 70 -5.49 16.99 23.75
CA PHE A 70 -5.27 16.40 22.44
C PHE A 70 -6.11 17.08 21.35
N ALA A 71 -7.30 17.58 21.69
CA ALA A 71 -8.16 18.33 20.76
C ALA A 71 -7.46 19.56 20.17
N SER A 72 -6.89 20.43 21.01
CA SER A 72 -6.14 21.60 20.55
C SER A 72 -4.87 21.22 19.74
N THR A 73 -4.21 20.14 20.12
CA THR A 73 -3.04 19.62 19.39
C THR A 73 -3.43 19.09 18.01
N ASP A 74 -4.52 18.34 17.91
CA ASP A 74 -5.03 17.80 16.66
C ASP A 74 -5.49 18.91 15.72
N HIS A 75 -6.17 19.93 16.22
CA HIS A 75 -6.56 21.09 15.40
C HIS A 75 -5.33 21.79 14.78
N ARG A 76 -4.25 21.96 15.56
CA ARG A 76 -2.98 22.53 15.05
C ARG A 76 -2.33 21.61 14.03
N LEU A 77 -2.31 20.31 14.28
CA LEU A 77 -1.75 19.31 13.38
C LEU A 77 -2.50 19.29 12.04
N GLN A 78 -3.83 19.26 12.05
CA GLN A 78 -4.66 19.33 10.85
C GLN A 78 -4.37 20.62 10.06
N THR A 79 -4.29 21.76 10.74
CA THR A 79 -3.99 23.06 10.11
C THR A 79 -2.63 23.02 9.40
N LEU A 80 -1.57 22.57 10.09
CA LEU A 80 -0.22 22.47 9.52
C LEU A 80 -0.18 21.50 8.34
N THR A 81 -0.85 20.36 8.49
CA THR A 81 -0.86 19.31 7.48
C THR A 81 -1.55 19.77 6.19
N ARG A 82 -2.72 20.43 6.31
CA ARG A 82 -3.44 20.97 5.15
C ARG A 82 -2.63 22.06 4.43
N ALA A 83 -1.92 22.91 5.17
CA ALA A 83 -1.05 23.92 4.59
C ALA A 83 0.18 23.32 3.86
N ALA A 84 0.72 22.21 4.38
CA ALA A 84 1.91 21.57 3.83
C ALA A 84 1.62 20.60 2.66
N ALA A 85 0.43 20.00 2.64
CA ALA A 85 0.06 18.93 1.71
C ALA A 85 0.28 19.27 0.21
N PRO A 86 -0.05 20.46 -0.33
CA PRO A 86 0.24 20.80 -1.73
C PRO A 86 1.74 20.78 -2.04
N GLN A 87 2.56 21.28 -1.11
CA GLN A 87 4.00 21.36 -1.28
C GLN A 87 4.63 19.97 -1.23
N LEU A 88 4.11 19.08 -0.37
CA LEU A 88 4.55 17.69 -0.32
C LEU A 88 4.07 16.89 -1.54
N ALA A 89 2.86 17.12 -2.05
CA ALA A 89 2.33 16.45 -3.23
C ALA A 89 3.21 16.67 -4.49
N SER A 90 3.91 17.80 -4.56
CA SER A 90 4.88 18.09 -5.64
C SER A 90 6.19 17.27 -5.57
N LYS A 91 6.41 16.51 -4.49
CA LYS A 91 7.64 15.73 -4.30
C LYS A 91 7.55 14.34 -4.95
N PRO A 92 8.67 13.81 -5.46
CA PRO A 92 8.74 12.41 -5.86
C PRO A 92 8.58 11.54 -4.60
N ASP A 93 7.42 10.88 -4.50
CA ASP A 93 6.97 10.12 -3.32
C ASP A 93 6.75 10.98 -2.05
N PRO A 94 5.60 11.67 -1.94
CA PRO A 94 5.26 12.55 -0.82
C PRO A 94 5.27 11.84 0.54
N VAL A 95 4.91 10.55 0.57
CA VAL A 95 4.81 9.75 1.79
C VAL A 95 6.20 9.44 2.32
N VAL A 96 7.12 8.99 1.46
CA VAL A 96 8.52 8.76 1.83
C VAL A 96 9.19 10.07 2.25
N TYR A 97 8.97 11.16 1.51
CA TYR A 97 9.52 12.47 1.85
C TYR A 97 9.08 12.96 3.24
N LEU A 98 7.78 12.81 3.56
CA LEU A 98 7.30 13.15 4.89
C LEU A 98 7.93 12.25 5.95
N PHE A 99 7.99 10.94 5.68
CA PHE A 99 8.51 9.97 6.63
C PHE A 99 9.93 10.34 7.06
N ASP A 100 10.81 10.59 6.10
CA ASP A 100 12.19 10.98 6.37
C ASP A 100 12.31 12.28 7.16
N ARG A 101 11.46 13.28 6.84
CA ARG A 101 11.47 14.58 7.52
C ARG A 101 10.93 14.49 8.94
N TYR A 102 9.87 13.74 9.15
CA TYR A 102 9.24 13.57 10.44
C TYR A 102 10.09 12.72 11.39
N GLU A 103 10.67 11.62 10.89
CA GLU A 103 11.63 10.82 11.67
C GLU A 103 12.85 11.65 12.08
N ALA A 104 13.39 12.47 11.16
CA ALA A 104 14.49 13.37 11.47
C ALA A 104 14.17 14.40 12.55
N ALA A 105 12.90 14.83 12.65
CA ALA A 105 12.44 15.78 13.65
C ALA A 105 12.18 15.12 15.01
N LEU A 106 11.77 13.86 15.04
CA LEU A 106 11.51 13.12 16.28
C LEU A 106 12.80 12.61 16.95
N ASP A 107 13.79 12.17 16.16
CA ASP A 107 14.94 11.45 16.70
C ASP A 107 16.12 11.45 15.71
N GLN A 108 16.98 12.47 15.82
CA GLN A 108 18.11 12.72 14.90
C GLN A 108 19.11 11.55 14.84
N ASP A 109 19.27 10.77 15.91
CA ASP A 109 20.25 9.68 16.05
C ASP A 109 19.73 8.32 15.58
N SER A 110 18.42 8.19 15.35
CA SER A 110 17.79 6.89 15.11
C SER A 110 17.75 6.40 13.66
N ARG A 111 18.35 7.15 12.72
CA ARG A 111 18.39 6.78 11.29
C ARG A 111 19.06 5.43 11.03
N HIS A 112 20.12 5.11 11.79
CA HIS A 112 20.89 3.87 11.60
C HIS A 112 20.28 2.64 12.26
N HIS A 113 19.43 2.83 13.28
CA HIS A 113 18.98 1.75 14.16
C HIS A 113 17.66 1.08 13.73
N ARG A 114 16.89 1.66 12.79
CA ARG A 114 15.54 1.17 12.46
C ARG A 114 15.43 0.35 11.17
N GLY A 115 16.50 0.23 10.39
CA GLY A 115 16.55 -0.71 9.25
C GLY A 115 15.53 -0.46 8.12
N VAL A 116 14.95 0.73 8.04
CA VAL A 116 14.04 1.10 6.94
C VAL A 116 14.88 1.56 5.75
N PHE A 117 15.05 0.68 4.77
CA PHE A 117 15.84 0.95 3.56
C PHE A 117 14.92 1.13 2.36
N TYR A 118 15.05 2.26 1.67
CA TYR A 118 14.42 2.46 0.38
C TYR A 118 15.20 1.68 -0.70
N THR A 119 14.52 0.78 -1.41
CA THR A 119 15.12 0.09 -2.56
C THR A 119 15.05 1.01 -3.78
N PRO A 120 16.20 1.38 -4.40
CA PRO A 120 16.19 2.25 -5.57
C PRO A 120 15.33 1.69 -6.71
N THR A 121 14.61 2.55 -7.42
CA THR A 121 13.69 2.14 -8.50
C THR A 121 14.38 1.28 -9.57
N VAL A 122 15.63 1.59 -9.92
CA VAL A 122 16.43 0.79 -10.86
C VAL A 122 16.64 -0.66 -10.41
N VAL A 123 16.76 -0.89 -9.10
CA VAL A 123 16.89 -2.24 -8.52
C VAL A 123 15.54 -2.95 -8.56
N VAL A 124 14.46 -2.24 -8.19
CA VAL A 124 13.09 -2.77 -8.27
C VAL A 124 12.78 -3.22 -9.70
N ASP A 125 13.02 -2.36 -10.68
CA ASP A 125 12.72 -2.63 -12.09
C ASP A 125 13.54 -3.82 -12.63
N ALA A 126 14.81 -3.93 -12.24
CA ALA A 126 15.67 -5.05 -12.63
C ALA A 126 15.16 -6.38 -12.08
N VAL A 127 14.79 -6.43 -10.79
CA VAL A 127 14.27 -7.64 -10.14
C VAL A 127 12.92 -8.02 -10.73
N VAL A 128 11.95 -7.10 -10.72
CA VAL A 128 10.59 -7.35 -11.23
C VAL A 128 10.63 -7.73 -12.71
N GLY A 129 11.42 -7.02 -13.52
CA GLY A 129 11.60 -7.35 -14.94
C GLY A 129 12.25 -8.71 -15.16
N SER A 130 13.17 -9.12 -14.29
CA SER A 130 13.76 -10.46 -14.37
C SER A 130 12.77 -11.57 -14.01
N VAL A 131 11.83 -11.34 -13.08
CA VAL A 131 10.76 -12.30 -12.76
C VAL A 131 9.78 -12.41 -13.93
N ASP A 132 9.31 -11.27 -14.43
CA ASP A 132 8.40 -11.20 -15.59
C ASP A 132 8.94 -11.94 -16.82
N ARG A 133 10.22 -11.71 -17.14
CA ARG A 133 10.90 -12.40 -18.23
C ARG A 133 10.95 -13.92 -18.02
N ARG A 134 11.24 -14.38 -16.80
CA ARG A 134 11.26 -15.83 -16.50
C ARG A 134 9.88 -16.47 -16.64
N LEU A 135 8.81 -15.78 -16.26
CA LEU A 135 7.44 -16.24 -16.48
C LEU A 135 7.15 -16.46 -17.98
N ARG A 136 7.59 -15.52 -18.83
CA ARG A 136 7.45 -15.62 -20.29
C ARG A 136 8.28 -16.75 -20.88
N GLU A 137 9.58 -16.77 -20.60
CA GLU A 137 10.54 -17.66 -21.28
C GLU A 137 10.50 -19.10 -20.76
N ARG A 138 10.30 -19.30 -19.46
CA ARG A 138 10.43 -20.62 -18.81
C ARG A 138 9.09 -21.25 -18.47
N PHE A 139 8.08 -20.43 -18.20
CA PHE A 139 6.75 -20.90 -17.85
C PHE A 139 5.76 -20.71 -19.00
N ASP A 140 6.16 -20.21 -20.16
CA ASP A 140 5.26 -20.05 -21.32
C ASP A 140 3.99 -19.25 -20.97
N LEU A 141 4.19 -18.19 -20.18
CA LEU A 141 3.15 -17.24 -19.80
C LEU A 141 3.41 -15.94 -20.57
N PRO A 142 2.84 -15.76 -21.78
CA PRO A 142 3.22 -14.68 -22.69
C PRO A 142 2.96 -13.28 -22.11
N LEU A 143 2.00 -13.16 -21.18
CA LEU A 143 1.73 -11.90 -20.48
C LEU A 143 2.60 -11.72 -19.22
N GLY A 144 3.45 -12.68 -18.88
CA GLY A 144 4.37 -12.64 -17.74
C GLY A 144 3.63 -12.41 -16.42
N LEU A 145 3.94 -11.32 -15.72
CA LEU A 145 3.26 -10.96 -14.46
C LEU A 145 1.77 -10.64 -14.64
N ALA A 146 1.32 -10.30 -15.84
CA ALA A 146 -0.08 -9.99 -16.13
C ALA A 146 -0.89 -11.23 -16.56
N ASP A 147 -0.28 -12.42 -16.55
CA ASP A 147 -0.91 -13.62 -17.05
C ASP A 147 -2.03 -14.13 -16.12
N ARG A 148 -3.16 -14.50 -16.72
CA ARG A 148 -4.39 -14.95 -16.04
C ARG A 148 -4.60 -16.45 -16.10
N THR A 149 -3.61 -17.20 -16.59
CA THR A 149 -3.64 -18.67 -16.64
C THR A 149 -3.98 -19.22 -15.25
N THR A 150 -4.85 -20.22 -15.19
CA THR A 150 -5.17 -20.95 -13.94
C THR A 150 -4.48 -22.31 -13.98
N PRO A 151 -4.11 -22.90 -12.83
CA PRO A 151 -3.39 -24.18 -12.79
C PRO A 151 -4.03 -25.31 -13.61
N HIS A 152 -5.36 -25.31 -13.69
CA HIS A 152 -6.15 -26.33 -14.40
C HIS A 152 -6.16 -26.18 -15.92
N ALA A 153 -5.75 -25.03 -16.47
CA ALA A 153 -5.53 -24.88 -17.91
C ALA A 153 -4.31 -25.68 -18.41
N ARG A 154 -3.44 -26.16 -17.50
CA ARG A 154 -2.15 -26.78 -17.84
C ARG A 154 -2.01 -28.27 -17.49
N THR A 155 -2.99 -28.86 -16.80
CA THR A 155 -3.00 -30.30 -16.47
C THR A 155 -4.02 -31.06 -17.31
N PRO A 156 -3.61 -32.02 -18.17
CA PRO A 156 -4.55 -32.94 -18.81
C PRO A 156 -5.29 -33.74 -17.73
N ARG A 157 -6.60 -33.95 -17.91
CA ARG A 157 -7.39 -34.83 -17.04
C ARG A 157 -6.82 -36.25 -17.10
N MET A 158 -6.14 -36.68 -16.04
CA MET A 158 -5.98 -38.11 -15.76
C MET A 158 -7.15 -38.55 -14.89
N ASN A 159 -7.99 -39.42 -15.46
CA ASN A 159 -8.98 -40.26 -14.77
C ASN A 159 -10.21 -39.53 -14.22
N GLY A 160 -11.20 -39.26 -15.07
CA GLY A 160 -12.66 -39.50 -14.89
C GLY A 160 -13.45 -38.99 -13.67
N THR A 161 -12.85 -38.63 -12.54
CA THR A 161 -13.55 -38.16 -11.34
C THR A 161 -13.34 -36.67 -11.18
N ALA A 162 -14.30 -35.89 -11.68
CA ALA A 162 -14.33 -34.46 -11.52
C ALA A 162 -14.80 -34.11 -10.10
N GLU A 163 -13.88 -33.93 -9.17
CA GLU A 163 -14.15 -32.96 -8.09
C GLU A 163 -14.26 -31.58 -8.74
N ALA A 164 -15.24 -30.78 -8.30
CA ALA A 164 -15.45 -29.43 -8.79
C ALA A 164 -14.21 -28.58 -8.45
N GLN A 165 -13.31 -28.47 -9.41
CA GLN A 165 -11.98 -27.94 -9.18
C GLN A 165 -11.99 -26.42 -9.29
N ASP A 166 -11.37 -25.73 -8.33
CA ASP A 166 -11.39 -24.28 -8.20
C ASP A 166 -10.62 -23.60 -9.34
N THR A 167 -11.33 -23.23 -10.40
CA THR A 167 -10.79 -22.48 -11.53
C THR A 167 -10.66 -20.99 -11.27
N SER A 168 -10.96 -20.51 -10.05
CA SER A 168 -10.87 -19.09 -9.71
C SER A 168 -9.45 -18.66 -9.29
N THR A 169 -8.59 -19.60 -8.90
CA THR A 169 -7.24 -19.30 -8.42
C THR A 169 -6.26 -19.06 -9.59
N PRO A 170 -5.63 -17.86 -9.69
CA PRO A 170 -4.61 -17.58 -10.70
C PRO A 170 -3.35 -18.42 -10.49
N PHE A 171 -2.66 -18.77 -11.58
CA PHE A 171 -1.36 -19.45 -11.53
C PHE A 171 -0.25 -18.54 -11.00
N VAL A 172 -0.30 -17.25 -11.32
CA VAL A 172 0.66 -16.25 -10.84
C VAL A 172 0.11 -15.59 -9.57
N CYS A 173 0.74 -15.89 -8.43
CA CYS A 173 0.48 -15.22 -7.16
C CYS A 173 1.75 -14.50 -6.70
N ILE A 174 1.59 -13.26 -6.22
CA ILE A 174 2.70 -12.39 -5.84
C ILE A 174 2.60 -12.12 -4.35
N LEU A 175 3.70 -12.39 -3.63
CA LEU A 175 3.82 -12.14 -2.21
C LEU A 175 5.15 -11.41 -1.96
N ASP A 176 5.07 -10.28 -1.27
CA ASP A 176 6.23 -9.60 -0.72
C ASP A 176 6.16 -9.67 0.82
N PRO A 177 6.90 -10.59 1.45
CA PRO A 177 6.85 -10.79 2.90
C PRO A 177 7.47 -9.62 3.68
N ALA A 178 8.24 -8.75 3.02
CA ALA A 178 8.92 -7.61 3.61
C ALA A 178 8.63 -6.34 2.81
N ALA A 179 7.35 -6.12 2.49
CA ALA A 179 6.91 -5.08 1.56
C ALA A 179 7.45 -3.69 1.89
N GLY A 180 7.67 -3.35 3.17
CA GLY A 180 8.17 -2.03 3.57
C GLY A 180 7.27 -0.93 3.01
N THR A 181 7.83 -0.06 2.15
CA THR A 181 7.08 0.98 1.43
C THR A 181 6.26 0.47 0.23
N GLY A 182 6.30 -0.84 -0.06
CA GLY A 182 5.60 -1.50 -1.16
C GLY A 182 6.30 -1.38 -2.51
N ALA A 183 7.60 -1.03 -2.53
CA ALA A 183 8.32 -0.70 -3.75
C ALA A 183 8.24 -1.81 -4.83
N PHE A 184 8.42 -3.09 -4.45
CA PHE A 184 8.30 -4.21 -5.38
C PHE A 184 6.87 -4.44 -5.87
N LEU A 185 5.87 -4.36 -4.98
CA LEU A 185 4.46 -4.49 -5.35
C LEU A 185 4.04 -3.37 -6.33
N LEU A 186 4.50 -2.14 -6.10
CA LEU A 186 4.27 -1.03 -7.02
C LEU A 186 4.96 -1.23 -8.38
N GLY A 187 6.21 -1.74 -8.37
CA GLY A 187 6.92 -2.11 -9.59
C GLY A 187 6.19 -3.19 -10.40
N VAL A 188 5.67 -4.21 -9.72
CA VAL A 188 4.81 -5.25 -10.31
C VAL A 188 3.58 -4.63 -10.95
N LEU A 189 2.82 -3.81 -10.21
CA LEU A 189 1.59 -3.17 -10.73
C LEU A 189 1.86 -2.30 -11.95
N ARG A 190 2.94 -1.51 -11.94
CA ARG A 190 3.37 -0.71 -13.09
C ARG A 190 3.65 -1.58 -14.31
N ARG A 191 4.32 -2.72 -14.12
CA ARG A 191 4.66 -3.63 -15.22
C ARG A 191 3.45 -4.39 -15.76
N VAL A 192 2.55 -4.82 -14.88
CA VAL A 192 1.26 -5.41 -15.26
C VAL A 192 0.46 -4.41 -16.09
N ARG A 193 0.32 -3.18 -15.61
CA ARG A 193 -0.36 -2.09 -16.34
C ARG A 193 0.28 -1.89 -17.72
N ALA A 194 1.59 -1.71 -17.79
CA ALA A 194 2.28 -1.49 -19.08
C ALA A 194 2.03 -2.63 -20.07
N THR A 195 2.04 -3.88 -19.60
CA THR A 195 1.75 -5.06 -20.43
C THR A 195 0.30 -5.04 -20.95
N LEU A 196 -0.67 -4.81 -20.06
CA LEU A 196 -2.09 -4.78 -20.45
C LEU A 196 -2.42 -3.63 -21.41
N PHE A 197 -1.83 -2.45 -21.22
CA PHE A 197 -2.00 -1.31 -22.12
C PHE A 197 -1.34 -1.54 -23.48
N ALA A 198 -0.20 -2.24 -23.54
CA ALA A 198 0.43 -2.59 -24.81
C ALA A 198 -0.39 -3.63 -25.61
N SER A 199 -1.16 -4.47 -24.93
CA SER A 199 -2.06 -5.46 -25.53
C SER A 199 -3.46 -4.91 -25.84
N PHE A 200 -3.72 -3.62 -25.57
CA PHE A 200 -5.04 -3.02 -25.76
C PHE A 200 -5.31 -2.70 -27.25
N GLU A 201 -6.39 -3.24 -27.80
CA GLU A 201 -6.93 -2.81 -29.10
C GLU A 201 -8.06 -1.78 -28.91
N PRO A 202 -8.15 -0.72 -29.74
CA PRO A 202 -9.09 0.40 -29.59
C PRO A 202 -10.59 0.03 -29.71
N THR A 203 -10.92 -1.23 -30.01
CA THR A 203 -12.29 -1.76 -30.00
C THR A 203 -12.78 -2.14 -28.60
N HIS A 204 -11.90 -2.19 -27.60
CA HIS A 204 -12.27 -2.41 -26.20
C HIS A 204 -12.85 -1.12 -25.61
N THR A 205 -14.04 -1.20 -25.02
CA THR A 205 -14.79 -0.04 -24.56
C THR A 205 -14.04 0.73 -23.43
N PRO A 206 -14.00 2.09 -23.47
CA PRO A 206 -13.23 2.92 -22.52
C PRO A 206 -13.58 2.73 -21.03
N THR A 207 -14.75 2.18 -20.73
CA THR A 207 -15.21 1.94 -19.35
C THR A 207 -14.28 1.04 -18.55
N GLN A 208 -13.50 0.17 -19.20
CA GLN A 208 -12.50 -0.66 -18.52
C GLN A 208 -11.17 0.05 -18.27
N ILE A 209 -10.89 1.19 -18.90
CA ILE A 209 -9.65 1.97 -18.69
C ILE A 209 -9.87 3.08 -17.65
N ASP A 210 -11.02 3.76 -17.70
CA ASP A 210 -11.35 4.85 -16.78
C ASP A 210 -11.39 4.37 -15.31
N GLN A 211 -11.78 3.10 -15.09
CA GLN A 211 -11.73 2.48 -13.78
C GLN A 211 -10.31 2.36 -13.20
N TRP A 212 -9.26 2.29 -14.03
CA TRP A 212 -7.86 2.15 -13.57
C TRP A 212 -7.14 3.47 -13.46
N ALA A 213 -7.55 4.47 -14.25
CA ALA A 213 -7.02 5.83 -14.15
C ALA A 213 -7.34 6.49 -12.80
N ALA A 214 -8.43 6.07 -12.14
CA ALA A 214 -8.84 6.61 -10.84
C ALA A 214 -8.07 6.05 -9.62
N PHE A 215 -7.24 5.01 -9.80
CA PHE A 215 -6.50 4.35 -8.71
C PHE A 215 -5.04 4.82 -8.57
N LEU A 216 -4.61 5.80 -9.36
CA LEU A 216 -3.26 6.40 -9.33
C LEU A 216 -3.34 7.92 -9.51
#